data_AF-A0A1G6R6T9-F1
#
_entry.id   AF-A0A1G6R6T9-F1
#
_cell.length_a   1.000
_cell.length_b   1.000
_cell.length_c   1.000
_cell.angle_alpha   90.00
_cell.angle_beta   90.00
_cell.angle_gamma   90.00
#
_symmetry.space_group_name_H-M   'P 1'
#
loop_
_entity.id
_entity.type
_entity.pdbx_description
1 polymer ?
#
loop_
_entity_poly.entity_id
_entity_poly.type
_entity_poly.pdbx_seq_one_letter_code
_entity_poly.pdbx_strand_id
1 'polypeptide(L)'
;MSRALKCLLVMSVLLCGAAPGRAAEDRALERGAAVIDPATLRELDHGRFSLGRMLAPERSADTPLSNRGLFGLAAMVPVREALDREFDRYVAKHKASLPNESIGVGDGFAFQLFDRALLESPDVRFVLSGIVNRMDRAYVAPKDCGEIRLIYRLTRTDVPPIGENAVSQRLPMTLNLVLKAKGDGNDASLGCREIARRWLATGSAPPAMEKLLGKDGPLDLIDARNIDRIETNLQIAHAPKSAVRDFRTDYLLKVFDYDGVAKRFAEAPLENQIDRDRILADGALRRDFKAWLLDPKHFAELDRGTLLIPDRFLATVAVAPTPTGFDVSELEPEFGMVQGEGTAGNAVFSDGDVVGALQKAAADGTKLQNIQSLAGFERRLNDVTCAGCHQTRGIGGFHFPGVDWMAATPSNSTVVPASPHFFGDQPRRRDILASFRDGKTPDFSRGFSNRPQQRGSAELAGTEYSDGWGAHCYLPGARPAETDRSFRGWTCADGLACQVAGKASRIGMCFVKGR
;
A
#
# COMPACT_ATOMS: atom_id res chain seq x y z
N MET A 1 -1.69 47.97 48.26
CA MET A 1 -1.25 47.68 46.87
C MET A 1 -2.13 48.45 45.90
N SER A 2 -1.56 49.41 45.18
CA SER A 2 -2.28 50.40 44.35
C SER A 2 -3.01 49.76 43.16
N ARG A 3 -4.15 50.35 42.75
CA ARG A 3 -4.96 49.94 41.57
C ARG A 3 -4.13 49.82 40.28
N ALA A 4 -3.03 50.57 40.18
CA ALA A 4 -2.10 50.47 39.06
C ALA A 4 -1.41 49.10 38.94
N LEU A 5 -1.14 48.43 40.08
CA LEU A 5 -0.48 47.12 40.09
C LEU A 5 -1.44 45.97 39.71
N LYS A 6 -2.75 46.16 39.91
CA LYS A 6 -3.78 45.18 39.47
C LYS A 6 -4.05 45.27 37.97
N CYS A 7 -3.96 46.45 37.35
CA CYS A 7 -4.08 46.58 35.88
C CYS A 7 -2.87 45.99 35.13
N LEU A 8 -1.66 46.09 35.71
CA LEU A 8 -0.47 45.46 35.11
C LEU A 8 -0.49 43.93 35.18
N LEU A 9 -1.08 43.33 36.22
CA LEU A 9 -1.22 41.87 36.29
C LEU A 9 -2.29 41.31 35.35
N VAL A 10 -3.35 42.07 35.05
CA VAL A 10 -4.42 41.63 34.14
C VAL A 10 -3.99 41.76 32.67
N MET A 11 -3.18 42.76 32.32
CA MET A 11 -2.60 42.87 30.97
C MET A 11 -1.54 41.80 30.66
N SER A 12 -0.76 41.36 31.65
CA SER A 12 0.20 40.25 31.45
C SER A 12 -0.48 38.88 31.30
N VAL A 13 -1.71 38.71 31.79
CA VAL A 13 -2.51 37.48 31.63
C VAL A 13 -3.35 37.50 30.34
N LEU A 14 -3.68 38.68 29.80
CA LEU A 14 -4.45 38.81 28.55
C LEU A 14 -3.60 38.94 27.28
N LEU A 15 -2.28 39.16 27.40
CA LEU A 15 -1.30 39.04 26.30
C LEU A 15 -0.62 37.67 26.23
N CYS A 16 -0.98 36.74 27.12
CA CYS A 16 -0.90 35.30 26.83
C CYS A 16 -2.04 34.93 25.89
N GLY A 17 -2.07 35.59 24.72
CA GLY A 17 -2.90 35.18 23.61
C GLY A 17 -2.57 33.72 23.35
N ALA A 18 -3.59 32.87 23.50
CA ALA A 18 -3.60 31.56 22.91
C ALA A 18 -3.40 31.74 21.40
N ALA A 19 -2.13 31.77 20.99
CA ALA A 19 -1.79 31.25 19.69
C ALA A 19 -2.34 29.82 19.70
N PRO A 20 -3.27 29.45 18.81
CA PRO A 20 -3.44 28.04 18.55
C PRO A 20 -2.05 27.55 18.21
N GLY A 21 -1.55 26.57 18.96
CA GLY A 21 -0.27 25.95 18.70
C GLY A 21 -0.28 25.34 17.31
N ARG A 22 -0.06 26.18 16.29
CA ARG A 22 0.58 25.83 15.02
C ARG A 22 2.06 25.60 15.30
N ALA A 23 2.32 24.74 16.30
CA ALA A 23 3.57 24.02 16.50
C ALA A 23 3.33 22.54 16.17
N ALA A 24 2.42 22.30 15.21
CA ALA A 24 2.37 21.10 14.39
C ALA A 24 3.05 21.35 13.03
N GLU A 25 3.94 22.34 12.95
CA GLU A 25 4.90 22.44 11.85
C GLU A 25 5.90 21.27 11.94
N ASP A 26 5.94 20.49 10.86
CA ASP A 26 7.06 19.64 10.40
C ASP A 26 7.53 18.48 11.28
N ARG A 27 6.61 17.60 11.70
CA ARG A 27 7.00 16.21 12.01
C ARG A 27 6.55 15.29 10.89
N ALA A 28 7.53 14.75 10.15
CA ALA A 28 7.29 13.79 9.07
C ALA A 28 6.36 12.65 9.54
N LEU A 29 5.33 12.33 8.74
CA LEU A 29 4.25 11.42 9.15
C LEU A 29 4.77 10.02 9.47
N GLU A 30 5.76 9.57 8.72
CA GLU A 30 6.39 8.25 8.75
C GLU A 30 7.44 8.07 9.86
N ARG A 31 7.75 9.13 10.62
CA ARG A 31 8.75 9.10 11.69
C ARG A 31 8.55 7.92 12.64
N GLY A 32 9.64 7.21 12.95
CA GLY A 32 9.60 6.05 13.84
C GLY A 32 8.82 4.84 13.32
N ALA A 33 8.37 4.87 12.06
CA ALA A 33 7.65 3.77 11.40
C ALA A 33 8.19 3.46 9.99
N ALA A 34 8.98 4.35 9.38
CA ALA A 34 9.69 4.08 8.14
C ALA A 34 11.01 4.86 8.04
N VAL A 35 11.90 4.38 7.17
CA VAL A 35 13.11 5.08 6.71
C VAL A 35 12.92 5.33 5.21
N ILE A 36 12.79 6.61 4.85
CA ILE A 36 12.51 7.04 3.46
C ILE A 36 13.51 8.09 2.97
N ASP A 37 14.49 8.46 3.79
CA ASP A 37 15.50 9.46 3.45
C ASP A 37 16.48 8.91 2.39
N PRO A 38 16.63 9.55 1.22
CA PRO A 38 17.40 9.00 0.10
C PRO A 38 18.88 8.77 0.43
N ALA A 39 19.50 9.68 1.20
CA ALA A 39 20.89 9.57 1.58
C ALA A 39 21.11 8.40 2.55
N THR A 40 20.25 8.28 3.57
CA THR A 40 20.26 7.15 4.51
C THR A 40 20.07 5.82 3.79
N LEU A 41 19.13 5.75 2.84
CA LEU A 41 18.85 4.53 2.08
C LEU A 41 20.00 4.12 1.16
N ARG A 42 20.70 5.08 0.55
CA ARG A 42 21.92 4.80 -0.22
C ARG A 42 22.99 4.14 0.64
N GLU A 43 23.27 4.69 1.81
CA GLU A 43 24.30 4.11 2.71
C GLU A 43 23.89 2.71 3.20
N LEU A 44 22.60 2.48 3.46
CA LEU A 44 22.07 1.16 3.83
C LEU A 44 22.14 0.16 2.66
N ASP A 45 21.85 0.60 1.43
CA ASP A 45 21.97 -0.21 0.20
C ASP A 45 23.41 -0.64 -0.04
N HIS A 46 24.38 0.26 0.10
CA HIS A 46 25.81 -0.07 -0.03
C HIS A 46 26.32 -0.99 1.09
N GLY A 47 25.56 -1.11 2.17
CA GLY A 47 25.87 -2.01 3.28
C GLY A 47 25.15 -3.36 3.19
N ARG A 48 24.76 -3.85 4.36
CA ARG A 48 24.12 -5.17 4.53
C ARG A 48 22.72 -5.28 3.92
N PHE A 49 22.08 -4.16 3.60
CA PHE A 49 20.71 -4.13 3.12
C PHE A 49 20.60 -4.02 1.60
N SER A 50 21.69 -4.10 0.83
CA SER A 50 21.57 -4.43 -0.60
C SER A 50 20.82 -5.75 -0.76
N LEU A 51 19.97 -5.83 -1.79
CA LEU A 51 19.21 -7.05 -2.07
C LEU A 51 20.13 -8.27 -2.24
N GLY A 52 21.27 -8.09 -2.90
CA GLY A 52 22.27 -9.15 -3.06
C GLY A 52 22.84 -9.68 -1.74
N ARG A 53 23.11 -8.81 -0.76
CA ARG A 53 23.60 -9.22 0.57
C ARG A 53 22.52 -9.87 1.42
N MET A 54 21.27 -9.44 1.28
CA MET A 54 20.15 -10.08 1.97
C MET A 54 19.91 -11.51 1.47
N LEU A 55 20.00 -11.73 0.15
CA LEU A 55 19.77 -13.05 -0.45
C LEU A 55 21.00 -13.96 -0.46
N ALA A 56 22.20 -13.39 -0.42
CA ALA A 56 23.48 -14.10 -0.40
C ALA A 56 24.47 -13.41 0.58
N PRO A 57 24.32 -13.63 1.90
CA PRO A 57 25.05 -12.91 2.96
C PRO A 57 26.57 -13.09 2.97
N GLU A 58 27.09 -14.06 2.22
CA GLU A 58 28.52 -14.32 2.06
C GLU A 58 29.20 -13.41 1.02
N ARG A 59 28.43 -12.72 0.16
CA ARG A 59 28.98 -11.86 -0.92
C ARG A 59 29.61 -10.57 -0.39
N SER A 60 30.62 -10.01 -1.03
CA SER A 60 31.12 -8.68 -0.64
C SER A 60 30.06 -7.57 -0.84
N ALA A 61 30.06 -6.57 0.05
CA ALA A 61 29.23 -5.36 -0.07
C ALA A 61 29.78 -4.38 -1.12
N ASP A 62 31.08 -4.46 -1.45
CA ASP A 62 31.76 -3.52 -2.36
C ASP A 62 31.39 -3.74 -3.84
N THR A 63 30.69 -4.82 -4.16
CA THR A 63 30.31 -5.17 -5.53
C THR A 63 28.79 -5.27 -5.66
N PRO A 64 28.12 -4.22 -6.19
CA PRO A 64 26.69 -4.27 -6.48
C PRO A 64 26.32 -5.47 -7.35
N LEU A 65 25.19 -6.12 -7.03
CA LEU A 65 24.67 -7.24 -7.81
C LEU A 65 23.77 -6.73 -8.92
N SER A 66 24.17 -6.93 -10.18
CA SER A 66 23.30 -6.66 -11.33
C SER A 66 22.16 -7.66 -11.41
N ASN A 67 21.13 -7.33 -12.18
CA ASN A 67 19.97 -8.17 -12.40
C ASN A 67 20.34 -9.53 -13.00
N ARG A 68 21.29 -9.58 -13.95
CA ARG A 68 21.86 -10.83 -14.44
C ARG A 68 22.36 -11.73 -13.31
N GLY A 69 23.09 -11.16 -12.35
CA GLY A 69 23.59 -11.89 -11.19
C GLY A 69 22.48 -12.28 -10.21
N LEU A 70 21.54 -11.37 -9.95
CA LEU A 70 20.41 -11.57 -9.04
C LEU A 70 19.50 -12.72 -9.51
N PHE A 71 19.00 -12.66 -10.74
CA PHE A 71 18.12 -13.69 -11.29
C PHE A 71 18.88 -14.97 -11.70
N GLY A 72 20.21 -14.92 -11.71
CA GLY A 72 21.08 -16.11 -11.78
C GLY A 72 21.24 -16.83 -10.43
N LEU A 73 20.83 -16.24 -9.30
CA LEU A 73 20.83 -16.93 -8.01
C LEU A 73 19.81 -18.08 -8.03
N ALA A 74 20.20 -19.26 -7.55
CA ALA A 74 19.32 -20.42 -7.47
C ALA A 74 17.99 -20.11 -6.74
N ALA A 75 18.04 -19.24 -5.72
CA ALA A 75 16.85 -18.82 -4.98
C ALA A 75 15.84 -18.03 -5.84
N MET A 76 16.31 -17.31 -6.85
CA MET A 76 15.52 -16.38 -7.67
C MET A 76 15.07 -16.97 -9.01
N VAL A 77 15.58 -18.14 -9.41
CA VAL A 77 15.20 -18.81 -10.66
C VAL A 77 13.67 -18.98 -10.77
N PRO A 78 12.95 -19.49 -9.74
CA PRO A 78 11.50 -19.63 -9.82
C PRO A 78 10.75 -18.31 -9.98
N VAL A 79 11.29 -17.23 -9.39
CA VAL A 79 10.73 -15.87 -9.52
C VAL A 79 10.80 -15.41 -10.97
N ARG A 80 11.98 -15.52 -11.60
CA ARG A 80 12.18 -15.18 -13.01
C ARG A 80 11.23 -15.96 -13.91
N GLU A 81 11.24 -17.29 -13.79
CA GLU A 81 10.43 -18.15 -14.65
C GLU A 81 8.93 -17.87 -14.53
N ALA A 82 8.46 -17.54 -13.32
CA ALA A 82 7.07 -17.19 -13.11
C ALA A 82 6.72 -15.85 -13.77
N LEU A 83 7.60 -14.84 -13.69
CA LEU A 83 7.40 -13.57 -14.38
C LEU A 83 7.37 -13.77 -15.90
N ASP A 84 8.29 -14.55 -16.47
CA ASP A 84 8.31 -14.86 -17.90
C ASP A 84 7.01 -15.52 -18.38
N ARG A 85 6.49 -16.49 -17.60
CA ARG A 85 5.18 -17.10 -17.89
C ARG A 85 4.05 -16.09 -17.90
N GLU A 86 4.05 -15.10 -17.00
CA GLU A 86 2.99 -14.09 -16.98
C GLU A 86 3.10 -13.08 -18.13
N PHE A 87 4.31 -12.77 -18.61
CA PHE A 87 4.49 -12.01 -19.85
C PHE A 87 3.86 -12.74 -21.04
N ASP A 88 4.15 -14.03 -21.20
CA ASP A 88 3.60 -14.82 -22.31
C ASP A 88 2.08 -14.91 -22.22
N ARG A 89 1.53 -15.15 -21.02
CA ARG A 89 0.06 -15.16 -20.79
C ARG A 89 -0.60 -13.83 -21.09
N TYR A 90 -0.01 -12.72 -20.64
CA TYR A 90 -0.55 -11.38 -20.87
C TYR A 90 -0.61 -11.06 -22.36
N VAL A 91 0.47 -11.34 -23.10
CA VAL A 91 0.53 -11.14 -24.55
C VAL A 91 -0.47 -12.03 -25.29
N ALA A 92 -0.59 -13.30 -24.90
CA ALA A 92 -1.57 -14.22 -25.49
C ALA A 92 -3.01 -13.74 -25.25
N LYS A 93 -3.35 -13.34 -24.02
CA LYS A 93 -4.66 -12.78 -23.67
C LYS A 93 -4.97 -11.53 -24.47
N HIS A 94 -4.02 -10.59 -24.55
CA HIS A 94 -4.17 -9.37 -25.33
C HIS A 94 -4.46 -9.66 -26.81
N LYS A 95 -3.69 -10.53 -27.45
CA LYS A 95 -3.89 -10.90 -28.86
C LYS A 95 -5.27 -11.53 -29.11
N ALA A 96 -5.80 -12.26 -28.13
CA ALA A 96 -7.12 -12.87 -28.22
C ALA A 96 -8.26 -11.84 -28.00
N SER A 97 -8.13 -10.95 -27.04
CA SER A 97 -9.20 -9.99 -26.67
C SER A 97 -9.18 -8.70 -27.48
N LEU A 98 -8.01 -8.26 -27.94
CA LEU A 98 -7.77 -7.00 -28.64
C LEU A 98 -6.90 -7.23 -29.90
N PRO A 99 -7.35 -8.06 -30.86
CA PRO A 99 -6.52 -8.47 -32.01
C PRO A 99 -6.09 -7.33 -32.93
N ASN A 100 -6.83 -6.20 -32.92
CA ASN A 100 -6.55 -5.03 -33.74
C ASN A 100 -5.59 -4.03 -33.07
N GLU A 101 -5.15 -4.31 -31.84
CA GLU A 101 -4.25 -3.42 -31.09
C GLU A 101 -2.87 -4.05 -30.97
N SER A 102 -1.86 -3.35 -31.50
CA SER A 102 -0.48 -3.84 -31.48
C SER A 102 0.07 -3.87 -30.04
N ILE A 103 0.87 -4.89 -29.73
CA ILE A 103 1.50 -5.10 -28.43
C ILE A 103 2.96 -5.48 -28.60
N GLY A 104 3.86 -4.84 -27.85
CA GLY A 104 5.30 -5.04 -27.98
C GLY A 104 6.12 -4.02 -27.20
N VAL A 105 7.44 -4.13 -27.23
CA VAL A 105 8.35 -3.22 -26.54
C VAL A 105 8.61 -1.97 -27.39
N GLY A 106 8.49 -0.79 -26.78
CA GLY A 106 8.79 0.50 -27.40
C GLY A 106 7.54 1.30 -27.82
N ASP A 107 7.75 2.58 -28.14
CA ASP A 107 6.67 3.56 -28.22
C ASP A 107 5.72 3.39 -29.42
N GLY A 108 6.11 2.56 -30.40
CA GLY A 108 5.33 2.30 -31.62
C GLY A 108 4.14 1.34 -31.43
N PHE A 109 3.94 0.77 -30.24
CA PHE A 109 2.87 -0.18 -29.96
C PHE A 109 1.68 0.47 -29.22
N ALA A 110 0.46 0.01 -29.50
CA ALA A 110 -0.74 0.45 -28.78
C ALA A 110 -0.70 0.03 -27.30
N PHE A 111 -0.05 -1.11 -27.01
CA PHE A 111 0.34 -1.58 -25.69
C PHE A 111 1.85 -1.75 -25.64
N GLN A 112 2.51 -0.81 -24.98
CA GLN A 112 3.95 -0.73 -24.80
C GLN A 112 4.35 -1.60 -23.60
N LEU A 113 4.94 -2.76 -23.87
CA LEU A 113 5.37 -3.71 -22.86
C LEU A 113 6.64 -3.23 -22.14
N PHE A 114 6.75 -3.61 -20.87
CA PHE A 114 8.04 -3.63 -20.20
C PHE A 114 9.00 -4.58 -20.93
N ASP A 115 10.23 -4.13 -21.15
CA ASP A 115 11.26 -4.97 -21.74
C ASP A 115 11.76 -6.00 -20.73
N ARG A 116 11.22 -7.22 -20.81
CA ARG A 116 11.59 -8.32 -19.91
C ARG A 116 13.09 -8.67 -19.94
N ALA A 117 13.82 -8.32 -21.00
CA ALA A 117 15.27 -8.55 -21.06
C ALA A 117 16.03 -7.75 -19.98
N LEU A 118 15.44 -6.69 -19.44
CA LEU A 118 16.00 -5.91 -18.32
C LEU A 118 16.08 -6.73 -17.01
N LEU A 119 15.31 -7.81 -16.87
CA LEU A 119 15.44 -8.74 -15.75
C LEU A 119 16.75 -9.53 -15.80
N GLU A 120 17.37 -9.68 -16.97
CA GLU A 120 18.64 -10.41 -17.13
C GLU A 120 19.81 -9.52 -17.56
N SER A 121 19.59 -8.20 -17.52
CA SER A 121 20.58 -7.20 -17.93
C SER A 121 21.69 -7.04 -16.88
N PRO A 122 22.95 -6.87 -17.31
CA PRO A 122 24.05 -6.48 -16.43
C PRO A 122 23.99 -4.98 -16.07
N ASP A 123 23.21 -4.20 -16.82
CA ASP A 123 23.13 -2.73 -16.78
C ASP A 123 21.97 -2.23 -15.92
N VAL A 124 21.37 -3.12 -15.14
CA VAL A 124 20.22 -2.85 -14.30
C VAL A 124 20.44 -3.52 -12.95
N ARG A 125 20.00 -2.88 -11.87
CA ARG A 125 19.91 -3.51 -10.55
C ARG A 125 18.73 -2.98 -9.75
N PHE A 126 18.37 -3.71 -8.70
CA PHE A 126 17.48 -3.23 -7.66
C PHE A 126 18.26 -2.42 -6.61
N VAL A 127 17.74 -1.23 -6.28
CA VAL A 127 18.30 -0.32 -5.27
C VAL A 127 17.31 -0.13 -4.13
N LEU A 128 17.79 -0.11 -2.89
CA LEU A 128 16.92 0.10 -1.73
C LEU A 128 16.27 1.49 -1.81
N SER A 129 14.94 1.51 -1.79
CA SER A 129 14.13 2.73 -1.94
C SER A 129 13.35 3.07 -0.68
N GLY A 130 13.17 2.13 0.25
CA GLY A 130 12.54 2.40 1.55
C GLY A 130 12.60 1.21 2.50
N ILE A 131 12.58 1.49 3.80
CA ILE A 131 12.37 0.47 4.85
C ILE A 131 11.12 0.83 5.62
N VAL A 132 10.16 -0.10 5.70
CA VAL A 132 8.86 0.16 6.33
C VAL A 132 8.62 -0.84 7.45
N ASN A 133 8.35 -0.33 8.66
CA ASN A 133 7.81 -1.12 9.75
C ASN A 133 6.34 -1.45 9.46
N ARG A 134 6.03 -2.74 9.50
CA ARG A 134 4.69 -3.30 9.31
C ARG A 134 4.30 -4.19 10.49
N MET A 135 4.64 -3.80 11.72
CA MET A 135 4.13 -4.46 12.93
C MET A 135 2.60 -4.34 13.06
N ASP A 136 1.96 -3.45 12.28
CA ASP A 136 0.51 -3.45 12.08
C ASP A 136 -0.04 -4.74 11.46
N ARG A 137 0.85 -5.61 10.96
CA ARG A 137 0.55 -6.94 10.41
C ARG A 137 0.68 -8.07 11.42
N ALA A 138 0.98 -7.77 12.68
CA ALA A 138 1.10 -8.78 13.73
C ALA A 138 -0.18 -9.58 13.95
N TYR A 139 -1.36 -9.12 13.50
CA TYR A 139 -2.58 -9.93 13.53
C TYR A 139 -2.52 -11.16 12.61
N VAL A 140 -1.66 -11.16 11.58
CA VAL A 140 -1.46 -12.29 10.66
C VAL A 140 -0.50 -13.32 11.27
N ALA A 141 0.63 -12.85 11.80
CA ALA A 141 1.64 -13.67 12.44
C ALA A 141 2.07 -13.08 13.80
N PRO A 142 1.29 -13.30 14.88
CA PRO A 142 1.56 -12.68 16.18
C PRO A 142 2.91 -13.03 16.78
N LYS A 143 3.39 -14.26 16.53
CA LYS A 143 4.69 -14.77 17.00
C LYS A 143 5.88 -13.99 16.42
N ASP A 144 5.72 -13.44 15.23
CA ASP A 144 6.77 -12.74 14.48
C ASP A 144 6.71 -11.23 14.72
N CYS A 145 5.77 -10.77 15.56
CA CYS A 145 5.51 -9.35 15.83
C CYS A 145 5.13 -8.52 14.59
N GLY A 146 4.71 -9.17 13.50
CA GLY A 146 4.42 -8.56 12.21
C GLY A 146 5.63 -8.54 11.27
N GLU A 147 5.67 -7.56 10.38
CA GLU A 147 6.60 -7.55 9.24
C GLU A 147 7.53 -6.31 9.28
N ILE A 148 8.70 -6.43 8.66
CA ILE A 148 9.52 -5.32 8.16
C ILE A 148 9.67 -5.50 6.66
N ARG A 149 9.60 -4.41 5.90
CA ARG A 149 9.64 -4.45 4.44
C ARG A 149 10.84 -3.66 3.93
N LEU A 150 11.74 -4.33 3.22
CA LEU A 150 12.78 -3.68 2.42
C LEU A 150 12.26 -3.55 1.00
N ILE A 151 11.98 -2.32 0.59
CA ILE A 151 11.41 -2.02 -0.72
C ILE A 151 12.55 -1.61 -1.62
N TYR A 152 12.69 -2.30 -2.75
CA TYR A 152 13.68 -2.03 -3.77
C TYR A 152 13.02 -1.56 -5.06
N ARG A 153 13.70 -0.64 -5.76
CA ARG A 153 13.29 -0.12 -7.06
C ARG A 153 14.29 -0.54 -8.13
N LEU A 154 13.79 -0.90 -9.30
CA LEU A 154 14.62 -1.25 -10.45
C LEU A 154 15.20 0.01 -11.11
N THR A 155 16.51 0.05 -11.32
CA THR A 155 17.22 1.22 -11.86
C THR A 155 18.30 0.81 -12.86
N ARG A 156 18.45 1.59 -13.94
CA ARG A 156 19.57 1.47 -14.90
C ARG A 156 20.88 1.97 -14.30
N THR A 157 21.97 1.27 -14.56
CA THR A 157 23.32 1.61 -14.08
C THR A 157 24.27 2.05 -15.18
N ASP A 158 23.88 1.90 -16.45
CA ASP A 158 24.66 2.26 -17.63
C ASP A 158 24.41 3.69 -18.13
N VAL A 159 23.41 4.37 -17.58
CA VAL A 159 23.10 5.76 -17.92
C VAL A 159 23.86 6.66 -16.95
N PRO A 160 24.69 7.61 -17.41
CA PRO A 160 25.28 8.60 -16.52
C PRO A 160 24.20 9.57 -16.01
N PRO A 161 24.31 10.10 -14.78
CA PRO A 161 23.44 11.18 -14.34
C PRO A 161 23.79 12.46 -15.13
N ILE A 162 23.05 12.78 -16.20
CA ILE A 162 23.34 13.95 -17.04
C ILE A 162 22.22 14.99 -16.94
N GLY A 163 22.53 16.11 -16.29
CA GLY A 163 21.76 17.36 -16.33
C GLY A 163 20.63 17.48 -15.29
N GLU A 164 20.14 18.72 -15.11
CA GLU A 164 19.02 19.04 -14.21
C GLU A 164 17.68 18.44 -14.68
N ASN A 165 17.61 17.99 -15.93
CA ASN A 165 16.44 17.37 -16.57
C ASN A 165 16.69 15.89 -16.95
N ALA A 166 17.63 15.19 -16.29
CA ALA A 166 17.91 13.79 -16.57
C ALA A 166 16.65 12.93 -16.46
N VAL A 167 16.33 12.16 -17.51
CA VAL A 167 15.28 11.13 -17.47
C VAL A 167 15.60 10.18 -16.30
N SER A 168 14.65 9.98 -15.41
CA SER A 168 14.83 9.10 -14.25
C SER A 168 15.33 7.73 -14.72
N GLN A 169 16.40 7.24 -14.09
CA GLN A 169 16.98 5.93 -14.37
C GLN A 169 16.08 4.79 -13.85
N ARG A 170 14.99 5.14 -13.16
CA ARG A 170 14.00 4.20 -12.63
C ARG A 170 13.28 3.49 -13.77
N LEU A 171 13.26 2.18 -13.67
CA LEU A 171 12.39 1.31 -14.44
C LEU A 171 11.13 1.00 -13.62
N PRO A 172 9.97 0.73 -14.24
CA PRO A 172 8.70 0.64 -13.53
C PRO A 172 8.47 -0.74 -12.90
N MET A 173 9.38 -1.13 -12.00
CA MET A 173 9.29 -2.35 -11.21
C MET A 173 9.81 -2.12 -9.79
N THR A 174 9.08 -2.64 -8.80
CA THR A 174 9.52 -2.73 -7.41
C THR A 174 9.52 -4.17 -6.92
N LEU A 175 10.47 -4.47 -6.04
CA LEU A 175 10.58 -5.73 -5.34
C LEU A 175 10.55 -5.43 -3.84
N ASN A 176 9.62 -6.02 -3.11
CA ASN A 176 9.55 -5.92 -1.67
C ASN A 176 10.06 -7.23 -1.06
N LEU A 177 11.16 -7.17 -0.32
CA LEU A 177 11.64 -8.27 0.51
C LEU A 177 10.96 -8.14 1.87
N VAL A 178 10.02 -9.03 2.14
CA VAL A 178 9.28 -9.07 3.40
C VAL A 178 10.04 -9.91 4.41
N LEU A 179 10.20 -9.34 5.59
CA LEU A 179 10.97 -9.88 6.68
C LEU A 179 10.08 -10.00 7.91
N LYS A 180 10.24 -11.06 8.69
CA LYS A 180 9.67 -11.17 10.04
C LYS A 180 10.28 -10.09 10.93
N ALA A 181 9.45 -9.32 11.65
CA ALA A 181 9.94 -8.30 12.56
C ALA A 181 10.72 -8.90 13.74
N LYS A 182 10.26 -10.07 14.21
CA LYS A 182 11.01 -11.00 15.05
C LYS A 182 11.30 -12.26 14.22
N GLY A 183 12.53 -12.38 13.72
CA GLY A 183 13.00 -13.55 12.99
C GLY A 183 13.38 -14.72 13.90
N ASP A 184 13.50 -15.91 13.30
CA ASP A 184 13.72 -17.17 14.02
C ASP A 184 15.09 -17.21 14.74
N GLY A 185 16.05 -16.41 14.28
CA GLY A 185 17.39 -16.28 14.88
C GLY A 185 17.52 -15.21 15.96
N ASN A 186 16.44 -14.49 16.30
CA ASN A 186 16.48 -13.50 17.38
C ASN A 186 16.35 -14.17 18.76
N ASP A 187 16.81 -13.47 19.81
CA ASP A 187 16.71 -13.94 21.19
C ASP A 187 15.26 -14.29 21.56
N ALA A 188 15.04 -15.43 22.20
CA ALA A 188 13.72 -15.87 22.64
C ALA A 188 13.04 -14.82 23.55
N SER A 189 13.82 -14.12 24.37
CA SER A 189 13.38 -13.05 25.27
C SER A 189 13.00 -11.74 24.56
N LEU A 190 13.36 -11.57 23.28
CA LEU A 190 12.98 -10.40 22.50
C LEU A 190 11.46 -10.38 22.29
N GLY A 191 10.77 -9.43 22.92
CA GLY A 191 9.33 -9.23 22.76
C GLY A 191 8.98 -8.14 21.74
N CYS A 192 7.74 -8.16 21.23
CA CYS A 192 7.23 -7.12 20.34
C CYS A 192 7.30 -5.72 20.97
N ARG A 193 7.20 -5.64 22.30
CA ARG A 193 7.40 -4.41 23.09
C ARG A 193 8.74 -3.74 22.78
N GLU A 194 9.81 -4.52 22.79
CA GLU A 194 11.17 -3.99 22.60
C GLU A 194 11.38 -3.57 21.15
N ILE A 195 10.94 -4.38 20.18
CA ILE A 195 11.01 -4.04 18.76
C ILE A 195 10.28 -2.70 18.50
N ALA A 196 9.05 -2.56 19.02
CA ALA A 196 8.27 -1.34 18.86
C ALA A 196 8.94 -0.12 19.54
N ARG A 197 9.54 -0.30 20.72
CA ARG A 197 10.31 0.75 21.40
C ARG A 197 11.46 1.26 20.54
N ARG A 198 12.24 0.36 19.93
CA ARG A 198 13.39 0.71 19.07
C ARG A 198 12.97 1.51 17.85
N TRP A 199 11.88 1.11 17.19
CA TRP A 199 11.32 1.86 16.06
C TRP A 199 10.85 3.26 16.47
N LEU A 200 10.07 3.38 17.54
CA LEU A 200 9.60 4.69 18.02
C LEU A 200 10.75 5.61 18.47
N ALA A 201 11.88 5.06 18.90
CA ALA A 201 13.08 5.82 19.28
C ALA A 201 13.76 6.50 18.07
N THR A 202 13.44 6.11 16.83
CA THR A 202 13.92 6.74 15.60
C THR A 202 12.99 7.86 15.10
N GLY A 203 12.16 8.43 15.99
CA GLY A 203 11.16 9.45 15.66
C GLY A 203 11.70 10.82 15.20
N SER A 204 13.02 11.00 15.11
CA SER A 204 13.64 12.13 14.42
C SER A 204 13.65 11.86 12.91
N ALA A 205 13.33 12.87 12.09
CA ALA A 205 13.38 12.77 10.63
C ALA A 205 14.41 13.76 10.07
N PRO A 206 15.44 13.29 9.32
CA PRO A 206 15.82 11.90 9.12
C PRO A 206 16.44 11.28 10.39
N PRO A 207 16.32 9.96 10.61
CA PRO A 207 16.99 9.29 11.73
C PRO A 207 18.50 9.15 11.47
N ALA A 208 19.32 9.39 12.50
CA ALA A 208 20.77 9.17 12.40
C ALA A 208 21.11 7.69 12.21
N MET A 209 22.13 7.39 11.40
CA MET A 209 22.54 6.01 11.07
C MET A 209 22.86 5.16 12.32
N GLU A 210 23.54 5.75 13.31
CA GLU A 210 23.83 5.09 14.59
C GLU A 210 22.57 4.66 15.34
N LYS A 211 21.50 5.46 15.29
CA LYS A 211 20.21 5.12 15.90
C LYS A 211 19.49 4.00 15.16
N LEU A 212 19.76 3.82 13.87
CA LEU A 212 19.18 2.74 13.07
C LEU A 212 19.92 1.42 13.28
N LEU A 213 21.25 1.45 13.15
CA LEU A 213 22.12 0.27 13.08
C LEU A 213 22.79 -0.11 14.42
N GLY A 214 22.84 0.80 15.39
CA GLY A 214 23.46 0.56 16.69
C GLY A 214 22.78 -0.57 17.47
N LYS A 215 23.37 -1.01 18.58
CA LYS A 215 22.91 -2.19 19.33
C LYS A 215 21.45 -2.13 19.80
N ASP A 216 20.96 -0.92 20.04
CA ASP A 216 19.56 -0.63 20.41
C ASP A 216 18.72 -0.10 19.24
N GLY A 217 19.28 -0.07 18.04
CA GLY A 217 18.58 0.34 16.83
C GLY A 217 17.62 -0.74 16.33
N PRO A 218 16.53 -0.36 15.65
CA PRO A 218 15.56 -1.31 15.13
C PRO A 218 16.14 -2.17 14.01
N LEU A 219 17.10 -1.64 13.24
CA LEU A 219 17.67 -2.39 12.12
C LEU A 219 18.68 -3.44 12.58
N ASP A 220 19.32 -3.32 13.75
CA ASP A 220 20.24 -4.36 14.30
C ASP A 220 19.60 -5.76 14.29
N LEU A 221 18.28 -5.84 14.46
CA LEU A 221 17.49 -7.07 14.54
C LEU A 221 17.23 -7.76 13.19
N ILE A 222 17.56 -7.11 12.07
CA ILE A 222 17.10 -7.50 10.73
C ILE A 222 18.25 -8.02 9.86
N ASP A 223 18.24 -9.30 9.54
CA ASP A 223 19.18 -9.94 8.61
C ASP A 223 18.49 -10.97 7.71
N ALA A 224 19.28 -11.75 6.96
CA ALA A 224 18.78 -12.75 6.01
C ALA A 224 17.93 -13.85 6.67
N ARG A 225 18.09 -14.11 7.97
CA ARG A 225 17.27 -15.10 8.71
C ARG A 225 15.85 -14.58 8.97
N ASN A 226 15.60 -13.30 8.78
CA ASN A 226 14.27 -12.72 8.89
C ASN A 226 13.46 -12.92 7.60
N ILE A 227 14.05 -13.40 6.48
CA ILE A 227 13.35 -13.49 5.20
C ILE A 227 12.12 -14.39 5.30
N ASP A 228 10.99 -13.84 4.86
CA ASP A 228 9.70 -14.51 4.81
C ASP A 228 9.27 -14.76 3.35
N ARG A 229 9.22 -13.69 2.54
CA ARG A 229 8.74 -13.76 1.16
C ARG A 229 9.21 -12.57 0.31
N ILE A 230 9.01 -12.66 -1.00
CA ILE A 230 9.14 -11.56 -1.95
C ILE A 230 7.76 -11.21 -2.52
N GLU A 231 7.48 -9.91 -2.64
CA GLU A 231 6.32 -9.38 -3.37
C GLU A 231 6.83 -8.53 -4.55
N THR A 232 6.36 -8.80 -5.77
CA THR A 232 6.74 -8.03 -6.96
C THR A 232 5.58 -7.20 -7.47
N ASN A 233 5.88 -5.98 -7.92
CA ASN A 233 4.96 -5.12 -8.63
C ASN A 233 5.68 -4.56 -9.86
N LEU A 234 5.19 -4.94 -11.03
CA LEU A 234 5.79 -4.63 -12.32
C LEU A 234 4.74 -3.98 -13.21
N GLN A 235 5.00 -2.77 -13.71
CA GLN A 235 4.25 -2.25 -14.84
C GLN A 235 4.51 -3.16 -16.04
N ILE A 236 3.56 -4.03 -16.39
CA ILE A 236 3.74 -5.00 -17.47
C ILE A 236 3.48 -4.34 -18.84
N ALA A 237 2.54 -3.40 -18.89
CA ALA A 237 2.20 -2.69 -20.10
C ALA A 237 1.73 -1.25 -19.82
N HIS A 238 2.02 -0.38 -20.77
CA HIS A 238 1.49 0.97 -20.85
C HIS A 238 0.68 1.14 -22.14
N ALA A 239 -0.54 1.63 -22.01
CA ALA A 239 -1.42 1.94 -23.12
C ALA A 239 -1.65 3.46 -23.15
N PRO A 240 -0.95 4.20 -24.03
CA PRO A 240 -1.17 5.63 -24.15
C PRO A 240 -2.60 5.94 -24.62
N LYS A 241 -3.04 7.18 -24.40
CA LYS A 241 -4.35 7.64 -24.88
C LYS A 241 -4.41 7.54 -26.41
N SER A 242 -5.53 7.04 -26.93
CA SER A 242 -5.80 6.94 -28.36
C SER A 242 -7.23 7.38 -28.68
N ALA A 243 -7.62 7.33 -29.96
CA ALA A 243 -9.00 7.60 -30.37
C ALA A 243 -10.00 6.52 -29.90
N VAL A 244 -9.53 5.31 -29.60
CA VAL A 244 -10.37 4.15 -29.27
C VAL A 244 -10.30 3.77 -27.80
N ARG A 245 -9.44 4.41 -27.01
CA ARG A 245 -9.24 4.11 -25.59
C ARG A 245 -8.61 5.28 -24.85
N ASP A 246 -9.01 5.45 -23.59
CA ASP A 246 -8.28 6.27 -22.64
C ASP A 246 -6.91 5.70 -22.25
N PHE A 247 -6.09 6.56 -21.66
CA PHE A 247 -4.81 6.18 -21.07
C PHE A 247 -4.98 5.11 -19.98
N ARG A 248 -4.14 4.09 -20.00
CA ARG A 248 -4.10 3.01 -18.98
C ARG A 248 -2.69 2.46 -18.81
N THR A 249 -2.36 2.02 -17.62
CA THR A 249 -1.15 1.26 -17.31
C THR A 249 -1.51 0.04 -16.47
N ASP A 250 -0.99 -1.12 -16.84
CA ASP A 250 -1.29 -2.40 -16.18
C ASP A 250 -0.11 -2.83 -15.30
N TYR A 251 -0.40 -3.27 -14.08
CA TYR A 251 0.60 -3.70 -13.10
C TYR A 251 0.43 -5.17 -12.73
N LEU A 252 1.41 -5.99 -13.07
CA LEU A 252 1.52 -7.39 -12.69
C LEU A 252 2.01 -7.51 -11.24
N LEU A 253 1.23 -8.22 -10.42
CA LEU A 253 1.50 -8.48 -9.01
C LEU A 253 1.69 -9.98 -8.79
N LYS A 254 2.73 -10.36 -8.05
CA LYS A 254 3.01 -11.74 -7.62
C LYS A 254 3.66 -11.76 -6.24
N VAL A 255 3.50 -12.90 -5.55
CA VAL A 255 4.10 -13.17 -4.24
C VAL A 255 4.82 -14.51 -4.30
N PHE A 256 5.95 -14.61 -3.60
CA PHE A 256 6.76 -15.80 -3.53
C PHE A 256 7.27 -16.04 -2.11
N ASP A 257 6.84 -17.14 -1.49
CA ASP A 257 7.27 -17.52 -0.14
C ASP A 257 8.69 -18.09 -0.17
N TYR A 258 9.46 -17.80 0.88
CA TYR A 258 10.81 -18.34 1.02
C TYR A 258 10.79 -19.71 1.69
N ASP A 259 11.23 -20.74 0.96
CA ASP A 259 11.52 -22.05 1.52
C ASP A 259 12.94 -22.04 2.10
N GLY A 260 13.04 -21.93 3.43
CA GLY A 260 14.32 -21.93 4.14
C GLY A 260 15.11 -23.24 4.05
N VAL A 261 14.46 -24.37 3.75
CA VAL A 261 15.11 -25.68 3.58
C VAL A 261 15.70 -25.79 2.19
N ALA A 262 14.91 -25.50 1.16
CA ALA A 262 15.36 -25.51 -0.23
C ALA A 262 16.17 -24.25 -0.61
N LYS A 263 16.19 -23.23 0.26
CA LYS A 263 16.83 -21.92 0.07
C LYS A 263 16.42 -21.26 -1.23
N ARG A 264 15.12 -21.29 -1.52
CA ARG A 264 14.55 -20.73 -2.76
C ARG A 264 13.17 -20.15 -2.54
N PHE A 265 12.79 -19.24 -3.41
CA PHE A 265 11.44 -18.70 -3.44
C PHE A 265 10.52 -19.61 -4.26
N ALA A 266 9.27 -19.75 -3.83
CA ALA A 266 8.23 -20.50 -4.52
C ALA A 266 6.98 -19.63 -4.69
N GLU A 267 6.28 -19.74 -5.82
CA GLU A 267 5.04 -19.00 -6.05
C GLU A 267 4.02 -19.26 -4.94
N ALA A 268 3.39 -18.20 -4.45
CA ALA A 268 2.38 -18.24 -3.40
C ALA A 268 1.13 -17.45 -3.82
N PRO A 269 -0.04 -17.72 -3.22
CA PRO A 269 -1.21 -16.88 -3.38
C PRO A 269 -0.93 -15.43 -2.95
N LEU A 270 -1.52 -14.47 -3.65
CA LEU A 270 -1.51 -13.08 -3.20
C LEU A 270 -2.49 -12.94 -2.04
N GLU A 271 -2.00 -12.46 -0.90
CA GLU A 271 -2.84 -12.28 0.27
C GLU A 271 -4.06 -11.41 -0.06
N ASN A 272 -5.24 -11.93 0.26
CA ASN A 272 -6.52 -11.28 0.08
C ASN A 272 -6.85 -10.85 -1.36
N GLN A 273 -6.08 -11.26 -2.36
CA GLN A 273 -6.46 -11.13 -3.76
C GLN A 273 -7.43 -12.25 -4.12
N ILE A 274 -8.72 -11.90 -4.18
CA ILE A 274 -9.78 -12.84 -4.52
C ILE A 274 -9.57 -13.33 -5.97
N ASP A 275 -9.68 -14.64 -6.18
CA ASP A 275 -9.73 -15.26 -7.50
C ASP A 275 -11.15 -15.15 -8.06
N ARG A 276 -11.51 -13.90 -8.41
CA ARG A 276 -12.83 -13.54 -8.90
C ARG A 276 -13.27 -14.45 -10.04
N ASP A 277 -12.44 -14.62 -11.05
CA ASP A 277 -12.80 -15.35 -12.27
C ASP A 277 -13.09 -16.82 -11.95
N ARG A 278 -12.28 -17.46 -11.09
CA ARG A 278 -12.54 -18.84 -10.65
C ARG A 278 -13.82 -18.96 -9.81
N ILE A 279 -14.07 -18.02 -8.91
CA ILE A 279 -15.28 -18.00 -8.07
C ILE A 279 -16.54 -17.76 -8.91
N LEU A 280 -16.46 -16.91 -9.93
CA LEU A 280 -17.57 -16.71 -10.87
C LEU A 280 -17.76 -17.90 -11.80
N ALA A 281 -16.73 -18.66 -12.14
CA ALA A 281 -16.87 -19.85 -12.99
C ALA A 281 -17.36 -21.10 -12.24
N ASP A 282 -17.02 -21.25 -10.97
CA ASP A 282 -17.32 -22.45 -10.17
C ASP A 282 -18.48 -22.20 -9.18
N GLY A 283 -19.63 -22.84 -9.43
CA GLY A 283 -20.82 -22.67 -8.60
C GLY A 283 -20.68 -23.21 -7.16
N ALA A 284 -19.84 -24.22 -6.91
CA ALA A 284 -19.56 -24.70 -5.56
C ALA A 284 -18.66 -23.72 -4.82
N LEU A 285 -17.56 -23.28 -5.47
CA LEU A 285 -16.66 -22.29 -4.89
C LEU A 285 -17.39 -20.96 -4.61
N ARG A 286 -18.30 -20.54 -5.50
CA ARG A 286 -19.17 -19.38 -5.30
C ARG A 286 -20.01 -19.46 -4.04
N ARG A 287 -20.69 -20.60 -3.82
CA ARG A 287 -21.52 -20.81 -2.63
C ARG A 287 -20.68 -20.82 -1.36
N ASP A 288 -19.55 -21.52 -1.40
CA ASP A 288 -18.62 -21.61 -0.27
C ASP A 288 -18.05 -20.24 0.10
N PHE A 289 -17.63 -19.45 -0.89
CA PHE A 289 -17.08 -18.10 -0.66
C PHE A 289 -18.14 -17.17 -0.08
N LYS A 290 -19.36 -17.18 -0.63
CA LYS A 290 -20.47 -16.39 -0.08
C LYS A 290 -20.75 -16.76 1.37
N ALA A 291 -20.95 -18.05 1.65
CA ALA A 291 -21.28 -18.53 2.98
C ALA A 291 -20.18 -18.18 3.99
N TRP A 292 -18.92 -18.33 3.59
CA TRP A 292 -17.77 -17.97 4.40
C TRP A 292 -17.69 -16.46 4.67
N LEU A 293 -17.76 -15.60 3.64
CA LEU A 293 -17.58 -14.16 3.82
C LEU A 293 -18.73 -13.50 4.60
N LEU A 294 -19.96 -14.00 4.44
CA LEU A 294 -21.14 -13.48 5.14
C LEU A 294 -21.35 -14.08 6.54
N ASP A 295 -20.50 -15.00 6.98
CA ASP A 295 -20.48 -15.39 8.39
C ASP A 295 -20.21 -14.14 9.26
N PRO A 296 -20.92 -13.92 10.39
CA PRO A 296 -20.78 -12.70 11.20
C PRO A 296 -19.35 -12.40 11.62
N LYS A 297 -18.56 -13.43 11.91
CA LYS A 297 -17.16 -13.26 12.29
C LYS A 297 -16.35 -12.67 11.13
N HIS A 298 -16.46 -13.28 9.96
CA HIS A 298 -15.71 -12.87 8.77
C HIS A 298 -16.22 -11.54 8.20
N PHE A 299 -17.52 -11.27 8.28
CA PHE A 299 -18.08 -9.98 7.90
C PHE A 299 -17.56 -8.85 8.80
N ALA A 300 -17.45 -9.09 10.11
CA ALA A 300 -16.84 -8.13 11.04
C ALA A 300 -15.33 -7.96 10.81
N GLU A 301 -14.60 -9.01 10.46
CA GLU A 301 -13.18 -8.95 10.08
C GLU A 301 -12.97 -8.17 8.76
N LEU A 302 -13.88 -8.33 7.78
CA LEU A 302 -13.91 -7.57 6.54
C LEU A 302 -14.12 -6.08 6.82
N ASP A 303 -15.12 -5.74 7.65
CA ASP A 303 -15.38 -4.37 8.09
C ASP A 303 -14.14 -3.76 8.74
N ARG A 304 -13.51 -4.49 9.66
CA ARG A 304 -12.32 -4.03 10.38
C ARG A 304 -11.05 -4.03 9.51
N GLY A 305 -11.04 -4.69 8.36
CA GLY A 305 -9.86 -4.76 7.48
C GLY A 305 -8.75 -5.64 8.03
N THR A 306 -9.16 -6.67 8.77
CA THR A 306 -8.29 -7.68 9.39
C THR A 306 -8.64 -9.09 8.90
N LEU A 307 -9.48 -9.19 7.86
CA LEU A 307 -9.85 -10.45 7.23
C LEU A 307 -8.62 -11.13 6.61
N LEU A 308 -8.55 -12.45 6.78
CA LEU A 308 -7.61 -13.33 6.07
C LEU A 308 -8.41 -14.32 5.24
N ILE A 309 -8.41 -14.11 3.93
CA ILE A 309 -9.15 -14.94 2.99
C ILE A 309 -8.40 -16.27 2.81
N PRO A 310 -9.08 -17.43 2.95
CA PRO A 310 -8.48 -18.73 2.73
C PRO A 310 -7.90 -18.90 1.32
N ASP A 311 -6.73 -19.54 1.20
CA ASP A 311 -6.00 -19.76 -0.05
C ASP A 311 -6.84 -20.35 -1.19
N ARG A 312 -7.83 -21.21 -0.86
CA ARG A 312 -8.75 -21.79 -1.85
C ARG A 312 -9.59 -20.76 -2.61
N PHE A 313 -9.67 -19.53 -2.12
CA PHE A 313 -10.37 -18.40 -2.75
C PHE A 313 -9.40 -17.39 -3.36
N LEU A 314 -8.10 -17.56 -3.21
CA LEU A 314 -7.08 -16.61 -3.63
C LEU A 314 -6.50 -16.93 -5.01
N ALA A 315 -6.09 -15.87 -5.70
CA ALA A 315 -5.33 -15.93 -6.94
C ALA A 315 -3.82 -15.91 -6.66
N THR A 316 -3.01 -16.48 -7.57
CA THR A 316 -1.53 -16.46 -7.52
C THR A 316 -0.91 -15.39 -8.43
N VAL A 317 -1.75 -14.64 -9.14
CA VAL A 317 -1.37 -13.50 -9.98
C VAL A 317 -2.50 -12.49 -10.03
N ALA A 318 -2.16 -11.20 -10.10
CA ALA A 318 -3.11 -10.14 -10.43
C ALA A 318 -2.51 -9.17 -11.45
N VAL A 319 -3.37 -8.64 -12.33
CA VAL A 319 -3.03 -7.51 -13.19
C VAL A 319 -3.97 -6.36 -12.84
N ALA A 320 -3.44 -5.31 -12.23
CA ALA A 320 -4.19 -4.15 -11.79
C ALA A 320 -4.08 -3.01 -12.82
N PRO A 321 -5.14 -2.69 -13.58
CA PRO A 321 -5.16 -1.52 -14.47
C PRO A 321 -5.31 -0.22 -13.67
N THR A 322 -4.56 0.83 -14.05
CA THR A 322 -4.65 2.17 -13.45
C THR A 322 -4.52 3.27 -14.52
N PRO A 323 -5.12 4.46 -14.32
CA PRO A 323 -6.06 4.78 -13.25
C PRO A 323 -7.39 4.03 -13.44
N THR A 324 -8.06 3.71 -12.33
CA THR A 324 -9.46 3.30 -12.33
C THR A 324 -10.24 4.43 -11.66
N GLY A 325 -11.35 4.85 -12.27
CA GLY A 325 -12.17 5.97 -11.79
C GLY A 325 -12.90 5.66 -10.48
N PHE A 326 -13.81 6.54 -10.07
CA PHE A 326 -14.66 6.32 -8.88
C PHE A 326 -15.96 5.56 -9.17
N ASP A 327 -16.32 5.43 -10.45
CA ASP A 327 -17.47 4.65 -10.89
C ASP A 327 -17.11 3.17 -10.95
N VAL A 328 -18.12 2.32 -10.75
CA VAL A 328 -18.01 0.87 -10.90
C VAL A 328 -17.58 0.55 -12.33
N SER A 329 -16.60 -0.34 -12.48
CA SER A 329 -15.98 -0.63 -13.77
C SER A 329 -15.52 -2.09 -13.86
N GLU A 330 -15.55 -2.68 -15.06
CA GLU A 330 -14.97 -4.01 -15.32
C GLU A 330 -13.45 -4.08 -15.07
N LEU A 331 -12.80 -2.93 -14.89
CA LEU A 331 -11.41 -2.82 -14.49
C LEU A 331 -11.19 -3.03 -12.99
N GLU A 332 -12.24 -2.93 -12.17
CA GLU A 332 -12.15 -3.18 -10.73
C GLU A 332 -12.01 -4.69 -10.45
N PRO A 333 -11.21 -5.08 -9.44
CA PRO A 333 -10.84 -6.48 -9.21
C PRO A 333 -12.04 -7.37 -8.88
N GLU A 334 -13.10 -6.83 -8.28
CA GLU A 334 -14.26 -7.60 -7.81
C GLU A 334 -15.54 -7.29 -8.60
N PHE A 335 -15.41 -6.65 -9.76
CA PHE A 335 -16.53 -6.24 -10.60
C PHE A 335 -17.51 -7.39 -10.87
N GLY A 336 -18.81 -7.20 -10.63
CA GLY A 336 -19.83 -8.23 -10.87
C GLY A 336 -19.88 -9.36 -9.84
N MET A 337 -19.12 -9.28 -8.74
CA MET A 337 -19.35 -10.15 -7.57
C MET A 337 -20.59 -9.73 -6.78
N VAL A 338 -20.91 -8.43 -6.74
CA VAL A 338 -22.12 -7.89 -6.12
C VAL A 338 -23.17 -7.64 -7.21
N GLN A 339 -24.43 -7.95 -6.91
CA GLN A 339 -25.54 -7.72 -7.83
C GLN A 339 -25.61 -6.24 -8.25
N GLY A 340 -25.68 -6.02 -9.56
CA GLY A 340 -25.60 -4.69 -10.16
C GLY A 340 -25.35 -4.75 -11.67
N GLU A 341 -24.75 -3.69 -12.20
CA GLU A 341 -24.40 -3.57 -13.62
C GLU A 341 -23.50 -4.74 -14.07
N GLY A 342 -23.78 -5.30 -15.25
CA GLY A 342 -23.01 -6.43 -15.79
C GLY A 342 -23.31 -7.80 -15.13
N THR A 343 -24.19 -7.88 -14.13
CA THR A 343 -24.53 -9.15 -13.47
C THR A 343 -25.81 -9.76 -14.04
N ALA A 344 -25.70 -10.66 -15.03
CA ALA A 344 -26.84 -11.39 -15.59
C ALA A 344 -27.35 -12.51 -14.63
N GLY A 345 -27.62 -12.17 -13.37
CA GLY A 345 -28.01 -13.12 -12.31
C GLY A 345 -26.87 -14.02 -11.78
N ASN A 346 -25.64 -13.76 -12.20
CA ASN A 346 -24.46 -14.57 -11.86
C ASN A 346 -23.60 -13.98 -10.73
N ALA A 347 -24.07 -12.95 -10.05
CA ALA A 347 -23.36 -12.36 -8.91
C ALA A 347 -23.14 -13.39 -7.80
N VAL A 348 -22.10 -13.17 -7.00
CA VAL A 348 -21.84 -13.95 -5.80
C VAL A 348 -22.78 -13.52 -4.67
N PHE A 349 -22.94 -12.20 -4.51
CA PHE A 349 -23.73 -11.56 -3.46
C PHE A 349 -24.93 -10.82 -4.06
N SER A 350 -26.14 -11.16 -3.64
CA SER A 350 -27.33 -10.34 -3.91
C SER A 350 -27.46 -9.20 -2.91
N ASP A 351 -28.25 -8.18 -3.22
CA ASP A 351 -28.58 -7.09 -2.29
C ASP A 351 -29.14 -7.65 -0.98
N GLY A 352 -30.03 -8.64 -1.09
CA GLY A 352 -30.65 -9.32 0.04
C GLY A 352 -29.64 -10.05 0.93
N ASP A 353 -28.62 -10.68 0.34
CA ASP A 353 -27.55 -11.35 1.08
C ASP A 353 -26.79 -10.34 1.97
N VAL A 354 -26.37 -9.21 1.40
CA VAL A 354 -25.59 -8.19 2.11
C VAL A 354 -26.44 -7.44 3.14
N VAL A 355 -27.67 -7.09 2.81
CA VAL A 355 -28.61 -6.46 3.76
C VAL A 355 -28.91 -7.41 4.92
N GLY A 356 -29.08 -8.71 4.65
CA GLY A 356 -29.24 -9.73 5.68
C GLY A 356 -28.03 -9.81 6.62
N ALA A 357 -26.81 -9.76 6.08
CA ALA A 357 -25.59 -9.74 6.89
C ALA A 357 -25.50 -8.48 7.78
N LEU A 358 -25.84 -7.31 7.24
CA LEU A 358 -25.91 -6.05 8.00
C LEU A 358 -26.95 -6.12 9.13
N GLN A 359 -28.13 -6.68 8.86
CA GLN A 359 -29.18 -6.87 9.87
C GLN A 359 -28.74 -7.84 10.97
N LYS A 360 -28.05 -8.94 10.61
CA LYS A 360 -27.52 -9.90 11.55
C LYS A 360 -26.48 -9.28 12.49
N ALA A 361 -25.54 -8.53 11.93
CA ALA A 361 -24.55 -7.77 12.71
C ALA A 361 -25.20 -6.74 13.65
N ALA A 362 -26.27 -6.07 13.20
CA ALA A 362 -27.02 -5.16 14.08
C ALA A 362 -27.74 -5.91 15.22
N ALA A 363 -28.32 -7.07 14.94
CA ALA A 363 -29.09 -7.87 15.89
C ALA A 363 -28.22 -8.54 16.96
N ASP A 364 -27.00 -8.97 16.62
CA ASP A 364 -26.05 -9.56 17.56
C ASP A 364 -25.18 -8.53 18.32
N GLY A 365 -25.37 -7.23 18.02
CA GLY A 365 -24.68 -6.13 18.68
C GLY A 365 -23.31 -5.79 18.10
N THR A 366 -22.92 -6.41 16.98
CA THR A 366 -21.69 -6.06 16.24
C THR A 366 -21.75 -4.63 15.71
N LYS A 367 -20.78 -3.81 16.12
CA LYS A 367 -20.67 -2.41 15.70
C LYS A 367 -19.74 -2.27 14.50
N LEU A 368 -20.33 -2.30 13.31
CA LEU A 368 -19.61 -2.06 12.04
C LEU A 368 -19.22 -0.59 11.91
N GLN A 369 -17.98 -0.33 11.51
CA GLN A 369 -17.40 1.01 11.42
C GLN A 369 -17.36 1.54 9.98
N ASN A 370 -17.15 0.67 9.00
CA ASN A 370 -16.89 1.02 7.61
C ASN A 370 -18.02 0.53 6.68
N ILE A 371 -18.49 -0.71 6.85
CA ILE A 371 -19.52 -1.35 6.04
C ILE A 371 -20.87 -1.13 6.71
N GLN A 372 -21.57 -0.06 6.31
CA GLN A 372 -22.89 0.30 6.85
C GLN A 372 -23.97 0.38 5.75
N SER A 373 -23.64 -0.08 4.55
CA SER A 373 -24.48 -0.11 3.36
C SER A 373 -23.95 -1.14 2.35
N LEU A 374 -24.74 -1.44 1.31
CA LEU A 374 -24.32 -2.26 0.17
C LEU A 374 -23.10 -1.65 -0.55
N ALA A 375 -23.13 -0.34 -0.81
CA ALA A 375 -22.01 0.35 -1.47
C ALA A 375 -20.73 0.34 -0.61
N GLY A 376 -20.86 0.41 0.73
CA GLY A 376 -19.73 0.23 1.64
C GLY A 376 -19.13 -1.18 1.58
N PHE A 377 -19.97 -2.21 1.44
CA PHE A 377 -19.54 -3.60 1.28
C PHE A 377 -18.79 -3.79 -0.05
N GLU A 378 -19.37 -3.35 -1.17
CA GLU A 378 -18.74 -3.46 -2.50
C GLU A 378 -17.42 -2.70 -2.56
N ARG A 379 -17.36 -1.49 -1.98
CA ARG A 379 -16.10 -0.74 -1.90
C ARG A 379 -15.05 -1.48 -1.08
N ARG A 380 -15.45 -2.13 0.03
CA ARG A 380 -14.52 -2.87 0.88
C ARG A 380 -14.03 -4.16 0.23
N LEU A 381 -14.90 -4.82 -0.53
CA LEU A 381 -14.56 -6.02 -1.29
C LEU A 381 -13.45 -5.72 -2.30
N ASN A 382 -13.55 -4.59 -3.03
CA ASN A 382 -12.47 -4.15 -3.90
C ASN A 382 -11.22 -3.72 -3.10
N ASP A 383 -11.40 -2.94 -2.03
CA ASP A 383 -10.31 -2.37 -1.22
C ASP A 383 -9.44 -3.42 -0.49
N VAL A 384 -9.99 -4.59 -0.15
CA VAL A 384 -9.26 -5.64 0.58
C VAL A 384 -8.18 -6.31 -0.28
N THR A 385 -8.26 -6.19 -1.60
CA THR A 385 -7.36 -6.86 -2.54
C THR A 385 -6.11 -6.04 -2.83
N CYS A 386 -5.03 -6.72 -3.24
CA CYS A 386 -3.81 -6.04 -3.70
C CYS A 386 -4.10 -5.10 -4.87
N ALA A 387 -4.88 -5.56 -5.86
CA ALA A 387 -5.25 -4.78 -7.04
C ALA A 387 -6.10 -3.55 -6.68
N GLY A 388 -7.05 -3.66 -5.76
CA GLY A 388 -7.91 -2.54 -5.37
C GLY A 388 -7.18 -1.46 -4.59
N CYS A 389 -6.25 -1.85 -3.70
CA CYS A 389 -5.31 -0.92 -3.06
C CYS A 389 -4.42 -0.21 -4.10
N HIS A 390 -3.96 -0.93 -5.12
CA HIS A 390 -3.18 -0.37 -6.24
C HIS A 390 -3.94 0.68 -7.05
N GLN A 391 -5.22 0.40 -7.33
CA GLN A 391 -6.12 1.31 -8.02
C GLN A 391 -6.49 2.51 -7.15
N THR A 392 -6.47 2.34 -5.82
CA THR A 392 -6.89 3.35 -4.86
C THR A 392 -5.70 4.11 -4.29
N ARG A 393 -5.49 5.34 -4.79
CA ARG A 393 -4.46 6.27 -4.27
C ARG A 393 -3.02 5.75 -4.39
N GLY A 394 -2.70 4.86 -5.32
CA GLY A 394 -1.31 4.56 -5.71
C GLY A 394 -0.68 5.70 -6.55
N ILE A 395 0.65 5.77 -6.60
CA ILE A 395 1.39 6.65 -7.52
C ILE A 395 1.71 5.82 -8.76
N GLY A 396 0.88 5.94 -9.80
CA GLY A 396 0.97 5.07 -10.98
C GLY A 396 1.01 3.61 -10.55
N GLY A 397 -0.02 3.15 -9.83
CA GLY A 397 -0.07 1.79 -9.27
C GLY A 397 0.90 1.49 -8.14
N PHE A 398 1.94 2.29 -7.85
CA PHE A 398 2.87 1.97 -6.77
C PHE A 398 2.43 2.57 -5.43
N HIS A 399 2.45 1.76 -4.36
CA HIS A 399 2.29 2.28 -2.99
C HIS A 399 3.51 3.05 -2.50
N PHE A 400 4.70 2.66 -2.96
CA PHE A 400 5.98 3.20 -2.52
C PHE A 400 6.99 3.15 -3.67
N PRO A 401 7.03 4.14 -4.58
CA PRO A 401 8.05 4.23 -5.61
C PRO A 401 9.44 4.63 -5.08
N GLY A 402 9.49 5.28 -3.91
CA GLY A 402 10.70 5.89 -3.33
C GLY A 402 11.23 7.08 -4.13
N VAL A 403 12.27 7.71 -3.59
CA VAL A 403 13.07 8.70 -4.33
C VAL A 403 14.31 8.01 -4.92
N ASP A 404 14.64 8.41 -6.15
CA ASP A 404 15.83 7.94 -6.87
C ASP A 404 17.03 8.61 -6.24
N TRP A 405 17.69 7.95 -5.29
CA TRP A 405 18.93 8.48 -4.75
C TRP A 405 20.09 8.42 -5.76
N MET A 406 19.92 7.72 -6.90
CA MET A 406 20.86 7.72 -8.02
C MET A 406 20.68 8.93 -8.95
N ALA A 407 19.59 9.69 -8.83
CA ALA A 407 19.39 10.90 -9.62
C ALA A 407 20.39 12.01 -9.23
N ALA A 408 20.59 12.99 -10.13
CA ALA A 408 21.50 14.09 -9.89
C ALA A 408 21.14 14.94 -8.66
N THR A 409 19.84 15.12 -8.40
CA THR A 409 19.30 15.95 -7.29
C THR A 409 18.17 15.21 -6.56
N PRO A 410 18.49 14.18 -5.75
CA PRO A 410 17.48 13.41 -5.05
C PRO A 410 16.85 14.24 -3.93
N SER A 411 15.52 14.37 -3.93
CA SER A 411 14.81 15.07 -2.85
C SER A 411 13.40 14.55 -2.63
N ASN A 412 13.05 14.34 -1.35
CA ASN A 412 11.68 14.04 -0.91
C ASN A 412 10.77 15.27 -0.91
N SER A 413 11.30 16.49 -1.14
CA SER A 413 10.49 17.71 -1.23
C SER A 413 9.92 17.96 -2.63
N THR A 414 10.62 17.49 -3.67
CA THR A 414 10.23 17.67 -5.07
C THR A 414 9.63 16.40 -5.67
N VAL A 415 9.93 15.23 -5.10
CA VAL A 415 9.42 13.93 -5.53
C VAL A 415 8.68 13.28 -4.38
N VAL A 416 7.40 12.91 -4.60
CA VAL A 416 6.60 12.20 -3.60
C VAL A 416 7.10 10.74 -3.51
N PRO A 417 7.70 10.30 -2.38
CA PRO A 417 8.32 8.98 -2.27
C PRO A 417 7.30 7.85 -2.09
N ALA A 418 6.07 8.16 -1.66
CA ALA A 418 5.08 7.18 -1.28
C ALA A 418 3.65 7.67 -1.51
N SER A 419 2.75 6.73 -1.74
CA SER A 419 1.34 6.99 -1.98
C SER A 419 0.67 7.77 -0.84
N PRO A 420 -0.38 8.55 -1.13
CA PRO A 420 -1.21 9.13 -0.09
C PRO A 420 -1.83 8.09 0.86
N HIS A 421 -2.09 6.86 0.38
CA HIS A 421 -2.47 5.75 1.25
C HIS A 421 -1.37 5.42 2.28
N PHE A 422 -0.11 5.34 1.86
CA PHE A 422 1.01 5.09 2.76
C PHE A 422 1.13 6.15 3.85
N PHE A 423 1.08 7.43 3.48
CA PHE A 423 1.21 8.53 4.44
C PHE A 423 0.02 8.66 5.38
N GLY A 424 -1.21 8.54 4.85
CA GLY A 424 -2.43 8.58 5.65
C GLY A 424 -2.53 7.45 6.68
N ASP A 425 -1.84 6.34 6.49
CA ASP A 425 -1.85 5.20 7.42
C ASP A 425 -0.80 5.30 8.55
N GLN A 426 0.15 6.24 8.46
CA GLN A 426 1.25 6.34 9.44
C GLN A 426 0.78 6.63 10.88
N PRO A 427 -0.20 7.51 11.15
CA PRO A 427 -0.70 7.72 12.50
C PRO A 427 -1.22 6.42 13.14
N ARG A 428 -1.95 5.60 12.36
CA ARG A 428 -2.44 4.28 12.80
C ARG A 428 -1.29 3.33 13.13
N ARG A 429 -0.28 3.24 12.27
CA ARG A 429 0.88 2.35 12.49
C ARG A 429 1.65 2.75 13.74
N ARG A 430 1.87 4.04 13.97
CA ARG A 430 2.53 4.52 15.19
C ARG A 430 1.71 4.27 16.46
N ASP A 431 0.38 4.38 16.39
CA ASP A 431 -0.52 4.01 17.50
C ASP A 431 -0.41 2.52 17.87
N ILE A 432 -0.30 1.64 16.87
CA ILE A 432 -0.04 0.21 17.08
C ILE A 432 1.33 -0.02 17.73
N LEU A 433 2.38 0.65 17.23
CA LEU A 433 3.71 0.57 17.85
C LEU A 433 3.69 1.07 19.30
N ALA A 434 2.99 2.17 19.59
CA ALA A 434 2.85 2.68 20.94
C ALA A 434 2.11 1.68 21.85
N SER A 435 1.06 1.03 21.34
CA SER A 435 0.34 -0.03 22.05
C SER A 435 1.26 -1.20 22.41
N PHE A 436 2.06 -1.69 21.45
CA PHE A 436 3.06 -2.74 21.71
C PHE A 436 4.09 -2.32 22.76
N ARG A 437 4.68 -1.13 22.61
CA ARG A 437 5.66 -0.57 23.57
C ARG A 437 5.07 -0.47 24.98
N ASP A 438 3.80 -0.12 25.10
CA ASP A 438 3.12 0.06 26.38
C ASP A 438 2.57 -1.27 26.93
N GLY A 439 2.57 -2.34 26.13
CA GLY A 439 2.05 -3.67 26.53
C GLY A 439 0.54 -3.76 26.47
N LYS A 440 -0.09 -2.90 25.68
CA LYS A 440 -1.53 -2.92 25.40
C LYS A 440 -1.80 -3.76 24.17
N THR A 441 -2.98 -4.36 24.09
CA THR A 441 -3.47 -5.01 22.86
C THR A 441 -3.67 -3.94 21.79
N PRO A 442 -2.97 -4.00 20.64
CA PRO A 442 -3.20 -3.05 19.57
C PRO A 442 -4.57 -3.24 18.93
N ASP A 443 -5.22 -2.13 18.57
CA ASP A 443 -6.30 -2.18 17.60
C ASP A 443 -5.68 -2.28 16.20
N PHE A 444 -5.97 -3.34 15.44
CA PHE A 444 -5.49 -3.51 14.07
C PHE A 444 -6.46 -2.98 13.00
N SER A 445 -7.66 -2.53 13.42
CA SER A 445 -8.68 -2.07 12.47
C SER A 445 -8.18 -0.96 11.56
N ARG A 446 -8.62 -0.96 10.30
CA ARG A 446 -8.28 0.08 9.33
C ARG A 446 -9.52 0.53 8.56
N GLY A 447 -9.49 1.79 8.17
CA GLY A 447 -10.48 2.35 7.24
C GLY A 447 -10.27 1.82 5.83
N PHE A 448 -11.02 2.40 4.89
CA PHE A 448 -10.77 2.21 3.47
C PHE A 448 -9.43 2.85 3.08
N SER A 449 -8.74 2.30 2.08
CA SER A 449 -7.43 2.84 1.65
C SER A 449 -7.50 4.30 1.18
N ASN A 450 -8.67 4.72 0.68
CA ASN A 450 -8.91 6.09 0.27
C ASN A 450 -9.19 7.08 1.40
N ARG A 451 -9.67 6.60 2.55
CA ARG A 451 -10.01 7.43 3.70
C ARG A 451 -9.45 6.81 4.99
N PRO A 452 -8.27 7.26 5.46
CA PRO A 452 -7.64 6.69 6.64
C PRO A 452 -8.50 6.90 7.89
N GLN A 453 -8.43 5.94 8.82
CA GLN A 453 -9.02 6.09 10.15
C GLN A 453 -8.16 7.02 10.98
N GLN A 454 -8.74 8.12 11.46
CA GLN A 454 -8.00 9.12 12.23
C GLN A 454 -7.60 8.63 13.63
N ARG A 455 -8.35 7.71 14.24
CA ARG A 455 -8.13 7.22 15.63
C ARG A 455 -7.92 8.34 16.65
N GLY A 456 -8.63 9.45 16.49
CA GLY A 456 -8.50 10.64 17.34
C GLY A 456 -7.24 11.47 17.07
N SER A 457 -6.37 11.08 16.13
CA SER A 457 -5.27 11.92 15.66
C SER A 457 -5.79 13.02 14.74
N ALA A 458 -5.38 14.25 15.02
CA ALA A 458 -5.63 15.41 14.17
C ALA A 458 -4.49 15.67 13.15
N GLU A 459 -3.44 14.84 13.11
CA GLU A 459 -2.26 15.06 12.25
C GLU A 459 -2.59 15.09 10.75
N LEU A 460 -3.70 14.47 10.34
CA LEU A 460 -4.13 14.44 8.94
C LEU A 460 -5.18 15.50 8.61
N ALA A 461 -5.70 16.24 9.59
CA ALA A 461 -6.75 17.22 9.35
C ALA A 461 -6.25 18.34 8.42
N GLY A 462 -7.03 18.66 7.40
CA GLY A 462 -6.70 19.65 6.37
C GLY A 462 -5.69 19.18 5.32
N THR A 463 -5.20 17.93 5.40
CA THR A 463 -4.23 17.37 4.43
C THR A 463 -4.94 16.63 3.30
N GLU A 464 -4.28 16.47 2.16
CA GLU A 464 -4.72 15.65 1.04
C GLU A 464 -5.01 14.20 1.46
N TYR A 465 -4.45 13.71 2.57
CA TYR A 465 -4.65 12.35 3.07
C TYR A 465 -6.04 12.13 3.68
N SER A 466 -6.61 13.15 4.32
CA SER A 466 -7.90 13.04 5.02
C SER A 466 -8.99 13.85 4.33
N ASP A 467 -9.00 15.17 4.46
CA ASP A 467 -10.11 16.06 4.07
C ASP A 467 -9.66 17.38 3.40
N GLY A 468 -8.37 17.58 3.22
CA GLY A 468 -7.78 18.72 2.52
C GLY A 468 -7.91 18.63 0.99
N TRP A 469 -7.21 19.52 0.29
CA TRP A 469 -7.26 19.59 -1.17
C TRP A 469 -6.81 18.26 -1.82
N GLY A 470 -7.58 17.75 -2.77
CA GLY A 470 -7.33 16.47 -3.43
C GLY A 470 -7.71 15.22 -2.62
N ALA A 471 -8.14 15.37 -1.37
CA ALA A 471 -8.60 14.24 -0.57
C ALA A 471 -9.90 13.65 -1.11
N HIS A 472 -10.08 12.33 -0.99
CA HIS A 472 -11.34 11.69 -1.38
C HIS A 472 -12.46 12.07 -0.40
N CYS A 473 -13.64 12.34 -0.95
CA CYS A 473 -14.82 12.77 -0.23
C CYS A 473 -16.07 12.08 -0.78
N TYR A 474 -17.20 12.30 -0.12
CA TYR A 474 -18.50 11.83 -0.56
C TYR A 474 -19.49 12.99 -0.61
N LEU A 475 -20.19 13.14 -1.74
CA LEU A 475 -21.23 14.14 -1.90
C LEU A 475 -22.51 13.66 -1.18
N PRO A 476 -22.94 14.30 -0.07
CA PRO A 476 -24.13 13.86 0.67
C PRO A 476 -25.39 13.97 -0.18
N GLY A 477 -26.41 13.14 0.12
CA GLY A 477 -27.72 13.22 -0.52
C GLY A 477 -28.41 14.56 -0.28
N ALA A 478 -29.49 14.85 -1.01
CA ALA A 478 -30.24 16.10 -0.82
C ALA A 478 -30.83 16.18 0.59
N ARG A 479 -31.20 15.02 1.16
CA ARG A 479 -31.62 14.89 2.56
C ARG A 479 -30.59 14.09 3.36
N PRO A 480 -30.40 14.37 4.66
CA PRO A 480 -29.48 13.61 5.51
C PRO A 480 -29.73 12.10 5.54
N ALA A 481 -30.99 11.68 5.42
CA ALA A 481 -31.38 10.27 5.39
C ALA A 481 -30.96 9.53 4.10
N GLU A 482 -30.67 10.27 3.02
CA GLU A 482 -30.23 9.74 1.72
C GLU A 482 -28.71 9.61 1.65
N THR A 483 -27.97 10.18 2.61
CA THR A 483 -26.52 10.04 2.67
C THR A 483 -26.15 8.64 3.13
N ASP A 484 -25.39 7.94 2.30
CA ASP A 484 -24.84 6.62 2.62
C ASP A 484 -24.06 6.67 3.94
N ARG A 485 -24.41 5.78 4.86
CA ARG A 485 -23.84 5.76 6.21
C ARG A 485 -22.36 5.40 6.20
N SER A 486 -21.92 4.52 5.29
CA SER A 486 -20.54 4.06 5.13
C SER A 486 -19.59 5.23 4.79
N PHE A 487 -20.11 6.26 4.13
CA PHE A 487 -19.32 7.39 3.62
C PHE A 487 -19.63 8.72 4.31
N ARG A 488 -20.49 8.73 5.34
CA ARG A 488 -20.92 9.97 6.03
C ARG A 488 -19.74 10.80 6.57
N GLY A 489 -18.66 10.14 7.00
CA GLY A 489 -17.45 10.80 7.51
C GLY A 489 -16.50 11.34 6.45
N TRP A 490 -16.82 11.20 5.16
CA TRP A 490 -15.95 11.58 4.05
C TRP A 490 -16.23 13.02 3.61
N THR A 491 -15.95 13.95 4.51
CA THR A 491 -16.15 15.38 4.32
C THR A 491 -14.87 16.06 3.84
N CYS A 492 -15.01 17.31 3.40
CA CYS A 492 -13.90 18.20 3.08
C CYS A 492 -13.70 19.25 4.17
N ALA A 493 -12.47 19.73 4.33
CA ALA A 493 -12.11 20.81 5.21
C ALA A 493 -12.75 22.15 4.79
N ASP A 494 -12.72 23.13 5.69
CA ASP A 494 -13.29 24.46 5.45
C ASP A 494 -12.74 25.11 4.18
N GLY A 495 -13.61 25.76 3.42
CA GLY A 495 -13.28 26.37 2.12
C GLY A 495 -13.25 25.40 0.94
N LEU A 496 -13.34 24.09 1.18
CA LEU A 496 -13.40 23.07 0.13
C LEU A 496 -14.82 22.50 -0.02
N ALA A 497 -15.11 21.94 -1.19
CA ALA A 497 -16.31 21.17 -1.48
C ALA A 497 -15.96 19.86 -2.19
N CYS A 498 -16.80 18.86 -1.98
CA CYS A 498 -16.67 17.60 -2.67
C CYS A 498 -17.13 17.75 -4.12
N GLN A 499 -16.21 17.62 -5.08
CA GLN A 499 -16.53 17.62 -6.50
C GLN A 499 -16.44 16.19 -7.03
N VAL A 500 -17.57 15.70 -7.53
CA VAL A 500 -17.71 14.34 -8.08
C VAL A 500 -17.19 14.32 -9.51
N ALA A 501 -16.34 13.34 -9.82
CA ALA A 501 -15.80 13.13 -11.16
C ALA A 501 -16.51 12.01 -11.93
N GLY A 502 -17.21 11.11 -11.23
CA GLY A 502 -17.97 10.00 -11.80
C GLY A 502 -19.41 10.38 -12.19
N LYS A 503 -20.04 9.54 -13.00
CA LYS A 503 -21.44 9.68 -13.41
C LYS A 503 -22.41 9.00 -12.44
N ALA A 504 -22.00 7.90 -11.82
CA ALA A 504 -22.85 7.06 -10.98
C ALA A 504 -22.48 7.16 -9.50
N SER A 505 -21.18 7.20 -9.21
CA SER A 505 -20.65 7.30 -7.86
C SER A 505 -20.78 8.73 -7.32
N ARG A 506 -21.15 8.85 -6.04
CA ARG A 506 -21.12 10.14 -5.31
C ARG A 506 -19.77 10.41 -4.65
N ILE A 507 -18.78 9.54 -4.87
CA ILE A 507 -17.41 9.75 -4.41
C ILE A 507 -16.74 10.78 -5.32
N GLY A 508 -16.05 11.73 -4.70
CA GLY A 508 -15.34 12.79 -5.39
C GLY A 508 -14.02 13.12 -4.72
N MET A 509 -13.48 14.29 -5.07
CA MET A 509 -12.31 14.86 -4.43
C MET A 509 -12.62 16.26 -3.90
N CYS A 510 -11.93 16.63 -2.82
CA CYS A 510 -12.05 17.94 -2.20
C CYS A 510 -11.30 18.99 -3.02
N PHE A 511 -12.03 19.96 -3.54
CA PHE A 511 -11.46 21.10 -4.28
C PHE A 511 -12.04 22.40 -3.75
N VAL A 512 -11.43 23.53 -4.14
CA VAL A 512 -11.92 24.86 -3.77
C VAL A 512 -13.38 25.00 -4.19
N LYS A 513 -14.22 25.54 -3.30
CA LYS A 513 -15.61 25.87 -3.63
C LYS A 513 -15.62 26.77 -4.87
N GLY A 514 -16.32 26.34 -5.92
CA GLY A 514 -16.63 27.23 -7.04
C GLY A 514 -17.33 28.47 -6.52
N ARG A 515 -16.92 29.64 -7.01
CA ARG A 515 -17.60 30.90 -6.67
C ARG A 515 -19.02 30.92 -7.20
#